data_AF-A0A350C2G4-F1
#
_entry.id   AF-A0A350C2G4-F1
#
_cell.length_a   1.000
_cell.length_b   1.000
_cell.length_c   1.000
_cell.angle_alpha   90.00
_cell.angle_beta   90.00
_cell.angle_gamma   90.00
#
_symmetry.space_group_name_H-M   'P 1'
#
loop_
_entity.id
_entity.type
_entity.pdbx_description
1 polymer ?
#
loop_
_entity_poly.entity_id
_entity_poly.type
_entity_poly.pdbx_seq_one_letter_code
_entity_poly.pdbx_strand_id
1 'polypeptide(L)'
;FKNWRGMSESGGRRIKRSINIDINTIRFCTEEMLSRFKEIHYISDYLKKTETETQVYNQKLDVDHSNLVNGRRMTNIGTFRAYVETYLRNQPMINKEMTFLVRQLAPTEHGLPIEIYVFSKVQEWGEYENIQANIFDHILAVVPEFDLRVFQDPSGRDFNKLTNNFNS
;
A
#
# COMPACT_ATOMS: atom_id res chain seq x y z
N PHE A 1 22.39 -22.85 14.55
CA PHE A 1 21.28 -23.33 15.41
C PHE A 1 20.91 -22.40 16.58
N LYS A 2 21.34 -21.12 16.62
CA LYS A 2 21.10 -20.20 17.76
C LYS A 2 19.87 -19.28 17.63
N ASN A 3 19.25 -19.18 16.46
CA ASN A 3 18.20 -18.19 16.19
C ASN A 3 16.76 -18.68 16.39
N TRP A 4 16.55 -19.97 16.68
CA TRP A 4 15.20 -20.55 16.80
C TRP A 4 14.60 -20.42 18.20
N ARG A 5 15.41 -20.51 19.27
CA ARG A 5 14.90 -20.43 20.66
C ARG A 5 14.26 -19.07 21.00
N GLY A 6 14.89 -17.97 20.60
CA GLY A 6 14.31 -16.63 20.82
C GLY A 6 13.08 -16.33 19.97
N MET A 7 12.88 -17.04 18.85
CA MET A 7 11.71 -16.89 17.97
C MET A 7 10.49 -17.64 18.53
N SER A 8 10.71 -18.75 19.24
CA SER A 8 9.65 -19.51 19.92
C SER A 8 9.06 -18.78 21.12
N GLU A 9 9.84 -17.92 21.78
CA GLU A 9 9.41 -17.17 22.98
C GLU A 9 8.69 -15.85 22.66
N SER A 10 8.91 -15.27 21.48
CA SER A 10 8.12 -14.12 21.00
C SER A 10 6.79 -14.62 20.44
N GLY A 11 5.65 -14.19 20.99
CA GLY A 11 4.29 -14.60 20.59
C GLY A 11 3.85 -14.30 19.13
N GLY A 12 4.79 -14.17 18.20
CA GLY A 12 4.57 -14.13 16.76
C GLY A 12 5.89 -14.06 15.96
N ARG A 13 5.85 -14.39 14.67
CA ARG A 13 6.97 -14.27 13.74
C ARG A 13 6.81 -13.03 12.86
N ARG A 14 7.82 -12.16 12.84
CA ARG A 14 7.75 -10.85 12.16
C ARG A 14 7.76 -10.98 10.65
N ILE A 15 6.75 -10.39 10.00
CA ILE A 15 6.73 -10.07 8.58
C ILE A 15 7.23 -8.62 8.44
N LYS A 16 8.38 -8.45 7.76
CA LYS A 16 8.98 -7.14 7.47
C LYS A 16 9.45 -7.14 6.02
N ARG A 17 8.60 -6.65 5.12
CA ARG A 17 8.86 -6.58 3.68
C ARG A 17 8.23 -5.31 3.11
N SER A 18 8.77 -4.85 2.00
CA SER A 18 8.28 -3.66 1.30
C SER A 18 7.89 -3.99 -0.13
N ILE A 19 6.90 -3.25 -0.64
CA ILE A 19 6.66 -3.11 -2.08
C ILE A 19 7.07 -1.70 -2.49
N ASN A 20 7.77 -1.58 -3.62
CA ASN A 20 8.19 -0.29 -4.13
C ASN A 20 7.16 0.22 -5.15
N ILE A 21 6.62 1.41 -4.91
CA ILE A 21 5.65 2.04 -5.80
C ILE A 21 6.37 2.99 -6.76
N ASP A 22 6.01 2.94 -8.03
CA ASP A 22 6.44 3.91 -9.04
C ASP A 22 5.89 5.29 -8.68
N ILE A 23 6.79 6.20 -8.30
CA ILE A 23 6.46 7.56 -7.85
C ILE A 23 5.68 8.34 -8.92
N ASN A 24 5.91 8.05 -10.19
CA ASN A 24 5.23 8.73 -11.30
C ASN A 24 3.73 8.40 -11.37
N THR A 25 3.26 7.39 -10.63
CA THR A 25 1.83 7.03 -10.56
C THR A 25 1.10 7.68 -9.39
N ILE A 26 1.84 8.30 -8.46
CA ILE A 26 1.29 8.94 -7.27
C ILE A 26 0.60 10.25 -7.66
N ARG A 27 -0.65 10.41 -7.24
CA ARG A 27 -1.47 11.60 -7.54
C ARG A 27 -2.56 11.83 -6.50
N PHE A 28 -3.17 13.02 -6.54
CA PHE A 28 -4.43 13.26 -5.85
C PHE A 28 -5.54 12.40 -6.44
N CYS A 29 -6.43 11.86 -5.60
CA CYS A 29 -7.59 11.12 -6.07
C CYS A 29 -8.55 12.06 -6.80
N THR A 30 -9.06 11.61 -7.94
CA THR A 30 -10.21 12.24 -8.61
C THR A 30 -11.53 11.73 -8.03
N GLU A 31 -12.64 12.35 -8.39
CA GLU A 31 -13.97 11.89 -7.98
C GLU A 31 -14.28 10.48 -8.50
N GLU A 32 -13.86 10.17 -9.72
CA GLU A 32 -14.02 8.85 -10.33
C GLU A 32 -13.22 7.79 -9.57
N MET A 33 -11.97 8.11 -9.19
CA MET A 33 -11.14 7.24 -8.36
C MET A 33 -11.81 6.97 -7.02
N LEU A 34 -12.29 8.01 -6.34
CA LEU A 34 -12.95 7.86 -5.05
C LEU A 34 -14.25 7.05 -5.16
N SER A 35 -15.04 7.26 -6.21
CA SER A 35 -16.25 6.46 -6.46
C SER A 35 -15.93 4.98 -6.61
N ARG A 36 -14.91 4.63 -7.40
CA ARG A 36 -14.45 3.24 -7.52
C ARG A 36 -13.95 2.67 -6.20
N PHE A 37 -13.15 3.44 -5.46
CA PHE A 37 -12.56 2.95 -4.22
C PHE A 37 -13.62 2.74 -3.12
N LYS A 38 -14.75 3.48 -3.15
CA LYS A 38 -15.87 3.29 -2.20
C LYS A 38 -16.54 1.93 -2.31
N GLU A 39 -16.45 1.27 -3.47
CA GLU A 39 -16.95 -0.09 -3.71
C GLU A 39 -16.05 -1.17 -3.10
N ILE A 40 -14.83 -0.82 -2.69
CA ILE A 40 -13.89 -1.76 -2.07
C ILE A 40 -14.27 -1.94 -0.59
N HIS A 41 -14.66 -3.16 -0.23
CA HIS A 41 -15.18 -3.51 1.10
C HIS A 41 -14.29 -3.03 2.25
N TYR A 42 -12.98 -3.25 2.19
CA TYR A 42 -12.06 -2.95 3.30
C TYR A 42 -11.67 -1.46 3.44
N ILE A 43 -12.12 -0.56 2.56
CA ILE A 43 -11.70 0.86 2.61
C ILE A 43 -12.87 1.85 2.63
N SER A 44 -14.10 1.40 2.37
CA SER A 44 -15.28 2.26 2.27
C SER A 44 -15.48 3.17 3.50
N ASP A 45 -15.37 2.62 4.71
CA ASP A 45 -15.56 3.38 5.95
C ASP A 45 -14.45 4.43 6.17
N TYR A 46 -13.21 4.06 5.86
CA TYR A 46 -12.08 4.99 5.90
C TYR A 46 -12.28 6.15 4.92
N LEU A 47 -12.75 5.87 3.69
CA LEU A 47 -13.00 6.89 2.68
C LEU A 47 -14.08 7.86 3.14
N LYS A 48 -15.22 7.36 3.63
CA LYS A 48 -16.32 8.20 4.14
C LYS A 48 -15.85 9.14 5.25
N LYS A 49 -15.10 8.60 6.21
CA LYS A 49 -14.51 9.38 7.31
C LYS A 49 -13.55 10.44 6.79
N THR A 50 -12.61 10.05 5.92
CA THR A 50 -11.57 10.95 5.42
C THR A 50 -12.13 12.06 4.52
N GLU A 51 -13.17 11.76 3.73
CA GLU A 51 -13.89 12.72 2.91
C GLU A 51 -14.56 13.79 3.80
N THR A 52 -15.24 13.37 4.87
CA THR A 52 -15.87 14.28 5.84
C THR A 52 -14.82 15.16 6.54
N GLU A 53 -13.73 14.58 7.03
CA GLU A 53 -12.63 15.33 7.66
C GLU A 53 -12.00 16.35 6.70
N THR A 54 -11.83 15.96 5.44
CA THR A 54 -11.26 16.81 4.39
C THR A 54 -12.18 17.99 4.07
N GLN A 55 -13.48 17.74 3.95
CA GLN A 55 -14.48 18.78 3.70
C GLN A 55 -14.53 19.79 4.85
N VAL A 56 -14.59 19.32 6.10
CA VAL A 56 -14.58 20.19 7.29
C VAL A 56 -13.29 21.02 7.37
N TYR A 57 -12.14 20.43 7.04
CA TYR A 57 -10.87 21.15 7.04
C TYR A 57 -10.82 22.24 5.97
N ASN A 58 -11.22 21.93 4.73
CA ASN A 58 -11.19 22.87 3.62
C ASN A 58 -12.20 24.03 3.80
N GLN A 59 -13.40 23.73 4.31
CA GLN A 59 -14.41 24.77 4.60
C GLN A 59 -13.95 25.77 5.67
N LYS A 60 -13.24 25.30 6.70
CA LYS A 60 -12.72 26.16 7.78
C LYS A 60 -11.67 27.17 7.30
N LEU A 61 -10.97 26.87 6.21
CA LEU A 61 -9.89 27.69 5.67
C LEU A 61 -10.30 28.49 4.43
N ASP A 62 -11.58 28.43 4.04
CA ASP A 62 -12.11 29.06 2.83
C ASP A 62 -11.23 28.75 1.59
N VAL A 63 -10.89 27.47 1.43
CA VAL A 63 -9.94 27.02 0.42
C VAL A 63 -10.46 27.32 -0.98
N ASP A 64 -9.67 28.04 -1.77
CA ASP A 64 -9.89 28.13 -3.21
C ASP A 64 -9.62 26.78 -3.89
N HIS A 65 -10.69 26.14 -4.35
CA HIS A 65 -10.66 24.84 -5.01
C HIS A 65 -10.16 24.88 -6.45
N SER A 66 -9.93 26.06 -7.04
CA SER A 66 -9.35 26.22 -8.38
C SER A 66 -7.91 25.66 -8.46
N ASN A 67 -7.19 25.69 -7.33
CA ASN A 67 -5.86 25.12 -7.19
C ASN A 67 -5.90 23.87 -6.30
N LEU A 68 -5.43 22.74 -6.84
CA LEU A 68 -5.45 21.46 -6.15
C LEU A 68 -4.60 21.44 -4.87
N VAL A 69 -3.57 22.29 -4.78
CA VAL A 69 -2.60 22.31 -3.66
C VAL A 69 -3.14 23.05 -2.43
N ASN A 70 -4.10 23.96 -2.59
CA ASN A 70 -4.54 24.87 -1.52
C ASN A 70 -5.39 24.18 -0.43
N GLY A 71 -5.80 22.94 -0.64
CA GLY A 71 -6.65 22.19 0.28
C GLY A 71 -6.08 20.83 0.64
N ARG A 72 -6.60 20.26 1.72
CA ARG A 72 -6.40 18.84 2.01
C ARG A 72 -7.11 18.03 0.94
N ARG A 73 -6.45 17.01 0.43
CA ARG A 73 -6.98 16.04 -0.54
C ARG A 73 -6.44 14.66 -0.24
N MET A 74 -7.20 13.63 -0.61
CA MET A 74 -6.73 12.25 -0.58
C MET A 74 -5.78 12.00 -1.75
N THR A 75 -4.78 11.17 -1.53
CA THR A 75 -3.88 10.67 -2.57
C THR A 75 -4.11 9.18 -2.76
N ASN A 76 -3.91 8.71 -3.98
CA ASN A 76 -4.11 7.29 -4.29
C ASN A 76 -3.20 6.38 -3.46
N ILE A 77 -1.94 6.77 -3.25
CA ILE A 77 -1.01 6.06 -2.38
C ILE A 77 -1.40 6.09 -0.90
N GLY A 78 -1.96 7.20 -0.42
CA GLY A 78 -2.47 7.31 0.94
C GLY A 78 -3.64 6.36 1.17
N THR A 79 -4.57 6.32 0.22
CA THR A 79 -5.73 5.43 0.24
C THR A 79 -5.31 3.95 0.13
N PHE A 80 -4.38 3.62 -0.77
CA PHE A 80 -3.84 2.26 -0.90
C PHE A 80 -3.18 1.79 0.42
N ARG A 81 -2.39 2.66 1.07
CA ARG A 81 -1.76 2.34 2.36
C ARG A 81 -2.80 2.05 3.44
N ALA A 82 -3.87 2.85 3.50
CA ALA A 82 -4.98 2.61 4.42
C ALA A 82 -5.73 1.32 4.10
N TYR A 83 -5.88 0.96 2.82
CA TYR A 83 -6.44 -0.32 2.39
C TYR A 83 -5.60 -1.50 2.89
N VAL A 84 -4.28 -1.47 2.66
CA VAL A 84 -3.38 -2.55 3.11
C VAL A 84 -3.43 -2.71 4.62
N GLU A 85 -3.46 -1.61 5.38
CA GLU A 85 -3.65 -1.65 6.82
C GLU A 85 -4.97 -2.34 7.22
N THR A 86 -6.11 -1.92 6.67
CA THR A 86 -7.40 -2.51 7.01
C THR A 86 -7.50 -3.97 6.57
N TYR A 87 -6.99 -4.31 5.39
CA TYR A 87 -6.89 -5.69 4.91
C TYR A 87 -6.14 -6.58 5.92
N LEU A 88 -4.94 -6.16 6.33
CA LEU A 88 -4.12 -6.91 7.30
C LEU A 88 -4.74 -6.96 8.70
N ARG A 89 -5.46 -5.92 9.14
CA ARG A 89 -6.21 -5.94 10.41
C ARG A 89 -7.35 -6.97 10.40
N ASN A 90 -7.91 -7.24 9.23
CA ASN A 90 -8.93 -8.27 9.04
C ASN A 90 -8.35 -9.69 8.87
N GLN A 91 -7.04 -9.84 8.70
CA GLN A 91 -6.42 -11.17 8.60
C GLN A 91 -6.38 -11.86 9.98
N PRO A 92 -6.90 -13.10 10.12
CA PRO A 92 -6.94 -13.81 11.40
C PRO A 92 -5.56 -14.26 11.88
N MET A 93 -4.65 -14.56 10.95
CA MET A 93 -3.29 -15.03 11.22
C MET A 93 -2.32 -13.91 11.61
N ILE A 94 -2.71 -12.64 11.48
CA ILE A 94 -1.89 -11.51 11.94
C ILE A 94 -2.15 -11.25 13.43
N ASN A 95 -1.07 -11.15 14.19
CA ASN A 95 -1.06 -10.75 15.59
C ASN A 95 -1.16 -9.22 15.68
N LYS A 96 -2.29 -8.75 16.22
CA LYS A 96 -2.66 -7.33 16.31
C LYS A 96 -2.22 -6.69 17.63
N GLU A 97 -1.81 -7.49 18.61
CA GLU A 97 -1.31 -7.05 19.92
C GLU A 97 0.18 -6.68 19.86
N MET A 98 0.88 -7.12 18.82
CA MET A 98 2.27 -6.74 18.54
C MET A 98 2.32 -5.52 17.62
N THR A 99 3.53 -4.98 17.40
CA THR A 99 3.71 -3.83 16.49
C THR A 99 3.09 -4.12 15.12
N PHE A 100 2.18 -3.24 14.73
CA PHE A 100 1.46 -3.31 13.47
C PHE A 100 1.62 -1.96 12.76
N LEU A 101 2.41 -1.93 11.70
CA LEU A 101 2.68 -0.73 10.92
C LEU A 101 2.59 -1.03 9.42
N VAL A 102 1.88 -0.16 8.71
CA VAL A 102 1.93 -0.05 7.25
C VAL A 102 2.32 1.39 6.91
N ARG A 103 3.57 1.59 6.50
CA ARG A 103 4.19 2.92 6.43
C ARG A 103 4.98 3.13 5.14
N GLN A 104 5.16 4.40 4.78
CA GLN A 104 6.12 4.79 3.75
C GLN A 104 7.53 4.86 4.35
N LEU A 105 8.53 4.41 3.61
CA LEU A 105 9.93 4.75 3.86
C LEU A 105 10.33 5.95 3.00
N ALA A 106 11.57 6.42 3.15
CA ALA A 106 12.10 7.45 2.26
C ALA A 106 12.06 6.97 0.79
N PRO A 107 11.70 7.85 -0.17
CA PRO A 107 11.86 7.56 -1.59
C PRO A 107 13.30 7.15 -1.93
N THR A 108 13.44 6.26 -2.92
CA THR A 108 14.71 5.75 -3.44
C THR A 108 14.72 5.85 -4.96
N GLU A 109 15.86 5.56 -5.59
CA GLU A 109 15.96 5.37 -7.04
C GLU A 109 15.02 4.28 -7.58
N HIS A 110 14.61 3.34 -6.73
CA HIS A 110 13.67 2.27 -7.05
C HIS A 110 12.22 2.59 -6.66
N GLY A 111 11.87 3.87 -6.53
CA GLY A 111 10.52 4.32 -6.17
C GLY A 111 10.31 4.51 -4.67
N LEU A 112 9.05 4.53 -4.25
CA LEU A 112 8.63 4.78 -2.86
C LEU A 112 8.25 3.47 -2.16
N PRO A 113 9.04 3.01 -1.17
CA PRO A 113 8.73 1.77 -0.46
C PRO A 113 7.54 1.94 0.50
N ILE A 114 6.55 1.05 0.38
CA ILE A 114 5.52 0.79 1.39
C ILE A 114 5.96 -0.42 2.21
N GLU A 115 6.43 -0.19 3.43
CA GLU A 115 6.84 -1.23 4.37
C GLU A 115 5.63 -1.77 5.15
N ILE A 116 5.49 -3.09 5.13
CA ILE A 116 4.56 -3.85 5.95
C ILE A 116 5.38 -4.47 7.08
N TYR A 117 5.16 -3.98 8.30
CA TYR A 117 5.78 -4.46 9.52
C TYR A 117 4.68 -4.96 10.45
N VAL A 118 4.45 -6.26 10.45
CA VAL A 118 3.43 -6.93 11.26
C VAL A 118 3.99 -8.25 11.82
N PHE A 119 3.25 -8.91 12.69
CA PHE A 119 3.62 -10.24 13.21
C PHE A 119 2.57 -11.27 12.82
N SER A 120 3.01 -12.43 12.34
CA SER A 120 2.17 -13.62 12.21
C SER A 120 2.02 -14.30 13.56
N LYS A 121 0.82 -14.80 13.88
CA LYS A 121 0.58 -15.71 15.01
C LYS A 121 1.22 -17.08 14.80
N VAL A 122 1.52 -17.44 13.55
CA VAL A 122 2.12 -18.72 13.15
C VAL A 122 3.64 -18.56 13.04
N GLN A 123 4.36 -19.46 13.73
CA GLN A 123 5.83 -19.47 13.76
C GLN A 123 6.44 -20.59 12.90
N GLU A 124 5.70 -21.69 12.71
CA GLU A 124 6.10 -22.83 11.87
C GLU A 124 6.50 -22.30 10.49
N TRP A 125 7.64 -22.77 9.98
CA TRP A 125 8.30 -22.14 8.84
C TRP A 125 7.44 -22.26 7.57
N GLY A 126 7.00 -23.47 7.20
CA GLY A 126 6.22 -23.67 5.98
C GLY A 126 4.98 -22.79 5.94
N GLU A 127 4.18 -22.83 6.99
CA GLU A 127 2.94 -22.04 7.11
C GLU A 127 3.22 -20.53 7.19
N TYR A 128 4.28 -20.12 7.89
CA TYR A 128 4.69 -18.71 7.93
C TYR A 128 5.01 -18.17 6.53
N GLU A 129 5.75 -18.93 5.71
CA GLU A 129 6.08 -18.50 4.35
C GLU A 129 4.84 -18.44 3.46
N ASN A 130 3.91 -19.39 3.60
CA ASN A 130 2.64 -19.37 2.89
C ASN A 130 1.80 -18.13 3.24
N ILE A 131 1.69 -17.79 4.53
CA ILE A 131 0.98 -16.59 4.98
C ILE A 131 1.61 -15.34 4.36
N GLN A 132 2.93 -15.24 4.41
CA GLN A 132 3.65 -14.11 3.86
C GLN A 132 3.50 -14.02 2.33
N ALA A 133 3.59 -15.13 1.60
CA ALA A 133 3.40 -15.16 0.15
C ALA A 133 1.99 -14.70 -0.24
N ASN A 134 0.95 -15.29 0.37
CA ASN A 134 -0.45 -14.96 0.09
C ASN A 134 -0.77 -13.48 0.34
N ILE A 135 -0.21 -12.90 1.40
CA ILE A 135 -0.37 -11.46 1.69
C ILE A 135 0.22 -10.62 0.55
N PHE A 136 1.43 -10.94 0.09
CA PHE A 136 2.10 -10.12 -0.92
C PHE A 136 1.54 -10.36 -2.33
N ASP A 137 1.10 -11.58 -2.66
CA ASP A 137 0.39 -11.87 -3.91
C ASP A 137 -0.87 -11.01 -4.03
N HIS A 138 -1.68 -10.98 -2.97
CA HIS A 138 -2.88 -10.14 -2.91
C HIS A 138 -2.54 -8.66 -3.03
N ILE A 139 -1.58 -8.17 -2.26
CA ILE A 139 -1.21 -6.75 -2.26
C ILE A 139 -0.70 -6.33 -3.64
N LEU A 140 0.18 -7.12 -4.26
CA LEU A 140 0.72 -6.83 -5.59
C LEU A 140 -0.39 -6.81 -6.65
N ALA A 141 -1.36 -7.73 -6.58
CA ALA A 141 -2.49 -7.77 -7.49
C ALA A 141 -3.43 -6.57 -7.33
N VAL A 142 -3.53 -6.00 -6.12
CA VAL A 142 -4.42 -4.87 -5.83
C VAL A 142 -3.78 -3.51 -6.13
N VAL A 143 -2.45 -3.40 -6.25
CA VAL A 143 -1.77 -2.13 -6.57
C VAL A 143 -2.40 -1.39 -7.78
N PRO A 144 -2.66 -2.06 -8.94
CA PRO A 144 -3.25 -1.40 -10.10
C PRO A 144 -4.68 -0.88 -9.87
N GLU A 145 -5.45 -1.50 -8.96
CA GLU A 145 -6.83 -1.07 -8.66
C GLU A 145 -6.88 0.32 -8.01
N PHE A 146 -5.76 0.78 -7.43
CA PHE A 146 -5.58 2.12 -6.89
C PHE A 146 -4.92 3.09 -7.89
N ASP A 147 -4.86 2.72 -9.17
CA ASP A 147 -4.18 3.45 -10.24
C ASP A 147 -2.70 3.73 -9.92
N LEU A 148 -2.08 2.79 -9.19
CA LEU A 148 -0.66 2.76 -8.86
C LEU A 148 0.04 1.70 -9.69
N ARG A 149 1.37 1.78 -9.78
CA ARG A 149 2.21 0.70 -10.32
C ARG A 149 3.32 0.34 -9.35
N VAL A 150 3.70 -0.93 -9.36
CA VAL A 150 4.94 -1.38 -8.72
C VAL A 150 6.10 -0.90 -9.58
N PHE A 151 7.15 -0.37 -8.95
CA PHE A 151 8.38 -0.02 -9.64
C PHE A 151 9.02 -1.27 -10.24
N GLN A 152 9.49 -1.17 -11.47
CA GLN A 152 10.28 -2.19 -12.15
C GLN A 152 11.43 -1.51 -12.86
N ASP A 153 12.64 -2.05 -12.72
CA ASP A 153 13.76 -1.60 -13.55
C ASP A 153 13.46 -1.89 -15.03
N PRO A 154 13.93 -1.04 -15.96
CA PRO A 154 13.83 -1.32 -17.39
C PRO A 154 14.40 -2.70 -17.69
N SER A 155 13.60 -3.51 -18.37
CA SER A 155 13.96 -4.86 -18.75
C SER A 155 14.29 -4.93 -20.24
N GLY A 156 14.92 -6.03 -20.68
CA GLY A 156 15.16 -6.26 -22.11
C GLY A 156 13.89 -6.18 -23.00
N ARG A 157 12.69 -6.43 -22.42
CA ARG A 157 11.41 -6.29 -23.12
C ARG A 157 11.04 -4.85 -23.44
N ASP A 158 11.49 -3.89 -22.64
CA ASP A 158 11.20 -2.46 -22.82
C ASP A 158 12.01 -1.89 -23.99
N PHE A 159 13.25 -2.36 -24.17
CA PHE A 159 14.10 -2.00 -25.31
C PHE A 159 13.55 -2.53 -26.65
N ASN A 160 12.92 -3.70 -26.66
CA ASN A 160 12.31 -4.26 -27.87
C ASN A 160 11.10 -3.44 -28.36
N LYS A 161 10.41 -2.71 -27.49
CA LYS A 161 9.33 -1.79 -27.91
C LYS A 161 9.87 -0.52 -28.56
N LEU A 162 11.05 -0.04 -28.14
CA LEU A 162 11.70 1.11 -28.74
C LEU A 162 12.16 0.80 -30.18
N THR A 163 12.82 -0.35 -30.40
CA THR A 163 13.32 -0.73 -31.73
C THR A 163 12.22 -0.95 -32.76
N ASN A 164 11.05 -1.46 -32.35
CA ASN A 164 9.91 -1.63 -33.25
C ASN A 164 9.27 -0.28 -33.66
N ASN A 165 9.28 0.71 -32.77
CA ASN A 165 8.75 2.05 -33.08
C ASN A 165 9.68 2.89 -33.99
N PHE A 166 10.97 2.56 -34.09
CA PHE A 166 11.89 3.22 -35.02
C PHE A 166 11.90 2.59 -36.43
N ASN A 167 11.32 1.40 -36.59
CA ASN A 167 11.23 0.67 -37.86
C ASN A 167 9.82 0.73 -38.48
N SER A 168 8.93 1.58 -37.94
CA SER A 168 7.57 1.84 -38.44
C SER A 168 7.46 3.29 -38.89
#